data_AF-A0A9E0BRV0-F1
#
_entry.id   AF-A0A9E0BRV0-F1
#
_cell.length_a   1.000
_cell.length_b   1.000
_cell.length_c   1.000
_cell.angle_alpha   90.00
_cell.angle_beta   90.00
_cell.angle_gamma   90.00
#
_symmetry.space_group_name_H-M   'P 1'
#
loop_
_entity.id
_entity.type
_entity.pdbx_description
1 polymer ?
#
loop_
_entity_poly.entity_id
_entity_poly.type
_entity_poly.pdbx_seq_one_letter_code
_entity_poly.pdbx_strand_id
1 'polypeptide(L)' 'ILLREGHTLTGDELRTHCAAIMARHKAPRYVWFLDAPIPRNASGKFLKRALRESLKVEHAG' A
#
# COMPACT_ATOMS: atom_id res chain seq x y z
N ILE A 1 2.43 1.11 -5.44
CA ILE A 1 2.25 0.38 -6.71
C ILE A 1 1.43 1.29 -7.61
N LEU A 2 1.71 1.35 -8.90
CA LEU A 2 0.93 2.11 -9.87
C LEU A 2 0.31 1.11 -10.85
N LEU A 3 -1.01 1.07 -10.92
CA LEU A 3 -1.71 0.22 -11.89
C LEU A 3 -1.73 0.94 -13.24
N ARG A 4 -1.61 0.15 -14.32
CA ARG A 4 -1.89 0.66 -15.67
C ARG A 4 -3.39 0.89 -15.81
N GLU A 5 -3.77 1.75 -16.74
CA GLU A 5 -5.19 2.00 -17.03
C GLU A 5 -5.93 0.70 -17.33
N GLY A 6 -7.18 0.61 -16.83
CA GLY A 6 -8.04 -0.57 -16.97
C GLY A 6 -7.66 -1.78 -16.11
N HIS A 7 -6.59 -1.72 -15.31
CA HIS A 7 -6.18 -2.83 -14.45
C HIS A 7 -6.69 -2.64 -13.03
N THR A 8 -7.11 -3.73 -12.42
CA THR A 8 -7.45 -3.81 -10.99
C THR A 8 -6.47 -4.75 -10.30
N LEU A 9 -6.32 -4.57 -8.99
CA LEU A 9 -5.49 -5.43 -8.15
C LEU A 9 -6.11 -5.51 -6.77
N THR A 10 -6.29 -6.71 -6.27
CA THR A 10 -6.72 -6.97 -4.89
C THR A 10 -5.52 -7.09 -3.97
N GLY A 11 -5.72 -6.88 -2.67
CA GLY A 11 -4.65 -7.08 -1.69
C GLY A 11 -4.20 -8.54 -1.58
N ASP A 12 -5.08 -9.51 -1.83
CA ASP A 12 -4.73 -10.94 -1.86
C ASP A 12 -3.85 -11.31 -3.04
N GLU A 13 -4.14 -10.80 -4.24
CA GLU A 13 -3.29 -10.97 -5.41
C GLU A 13 -1.90 -10.36 -5.16
N LEU A 14 -1.86 -9.17 -4.56
CA LEU A 14 -0.60 -8.52 -4.21
C LEU A 14 0.21 -9.34 -3.18
N ARG A 15 -0.45 -9.81 -2.12
CA ARG A 15 0.19 -10.65 -1.10
C ARG A 15 0.73 -11.95 -1.70
N THR A 16 -0.04 -12.59 -2.57
CA THR A 16 0.35 -13.82 -3.27
C THR A 16 1.56 -13.58 -4.16
N HIS A 17 1.56 -12.49 -4.92
CA HIS A 17 2.70 -12.10 -5.74
C HIS A 17 3.96 -11.85 -4.90
N CYS A 18 3.84 -11.08 -3.82
CA CYS A 18 4.96 -10.87 -2.89
C CYS A 18 5.46 -12.20 -2.31
N ALA A 19 4.58 -13.07 -1.83
CA ALA A 19 4.98 -14.35 -1.25
C ALA A 19 5.76 -15.26 -2.24
N ALA A 20 5.53 -15.11 -3.54
CA ALA A 20 6.25 -15.84 -4.58
C ALA A 20 7.67 -15.32 -4.84
N ILE A 21 7.94 -14.03 -4.64
CA ILE A 21 9.21 -13.39 -4.99
C ILE A 21 10.09 -13.02 -3.78
N MET A 22 9.59 -13.18 -2.56
CA MET A 22 10.29 -12.78 -1.33
C MET A 22 9.90 -13.67 -0.15
N ALA A 23 10.82 -13.77 0.81
CA ALA A 23 10.60 -14.56 2.02
C ALA A 23 9.35 -14.09 2.78
N ARG A 24 8.57 -15.04 3.32
CA ARG A 24 7.27 -14.81 3.97
C ARG A 24 7.29 -13.70 5.02
N HIS A 25 8.35 -13.61 5.83
CA HIS A 25 8.47 -12.59 6.88
C HIS A 25 8.62 -11.15 6.35
N LYS A 26 8.94 -10.98 5.06
CA LYS A 26 9.01 -9.68 4.40
C LYS A 26 7.71 -9.31 3.69
N ALA A 27 6.82 -10.28 3.46
CA ALA A 27 5.57 -10.03 2.74
C ALA A 27 4.67 -9.06 3.56
N PRO A 28 3.97 -8.12 2.90
CA PRO A 28 3.14 -7.15 3.60
C PRO A 28 1.96 -7.84 4.29
N ARG A 29 1.80 -7.56 5.59
CA ARG A 29 0.67 -8.09 6.37
C ARG A 29 -0.64 -7.34 6.09
N TYR A 30 -0.54 -6.02 5.87
CA TYR A 30 -1.67 -5.13 5.63
C TYR A 30 -1.41 -4.34 4.36
N VAL A 31 -2.43 -4.23 3.52
CA VAL A 31 -2.42 -3.48 2.27
C VAL A 31 -3.59 -2.50 2.32
N TRP A 32 -3.35 -1.26 1.93
CA TRP A 32 -4.39 -0.26 1.77
C TRP A 32 -4.29 0.30 0.35
N PHE A 33 -5.42 0.32 -0.34
CA PHE A 33 -5.59 1.04 -1.58
C PHE A 33 -6.19 2.41 -1.24
N LEU A 34 -5.53 3.47 -1.69
CA LEU A 34 -5.93 4.85 -1.43
C LEU A 34 -6.22 5.53 -2.76
N ASP A 35 -7.41 6.11 -2.89
CA ASP A 35 -7.77 6.93 -4.05
C ASP A 35 -7.13 8.33 -3.96
N ALA A 36 -6.87 8.78 -2.74
CA ALA A 36 -6.22 10.06 -2.47
C ALA A 36 -4.68 9.95 -2.47
N PRO A 37 -3.96 11.00 -2.92
CA PRO A 37 -2.51 11.06 -2.81
C PRO A 37 -2.02 10.94 -1.36
N ILE A 38 -0.87 10.27 -1.18
CA ILE A 38 -0.23 10.19 0.14
C ILE A 38 0.22 11.59 0.62
N PRO A 39 0.16 11.87 1.94
CA PRO A 39 0.53 13.16 2.49
C PRO A 39 2.00 13.47 2.23
N ARG A 40 2.27 14.69 1.78
CA ARG A 40 3.62 15.20 1.45
C ARG A 40 3.86 16.55 2.13
N ASN A 41 5.11 16.87 2.40
CA ASN A 41 5.50 18.21 2.87
C ASN A 41 5.56 19.21 1.70
N ALA A 42 5.84 20.48 2.02
CA ALA A 42 5.96 21.56 1.02
C ALA A 42 7.03 21.28 -0.07
N SER A 43 8.05 20.47 0.24
CA SER A 43 9.08 20.04 -0.73
C SER A 43 8.71 18.76 -1.50
N GLY A 44 7.50 18.22 -1.31
CA GLY A 44 7.01 17.02 -1.98
C GLY A 44 7.45 15.68 -1.37
N LYS A 45 8.21 15.68 -0.25
CA LYS A 45 8.62 14.45 0.45
C LYS A 45 7.43 13.84 1.20
N PHE A 46 7.25 12.52 1.08
CA PHE A 46 6.16 11.84 1.78
C PHE A 46 6.33 11.90 3.31
N LEU A 47 5.20 12.07 4.00
CA LEU A 47 5.14 12.19 5.45
C LEU A 47 4.71 10.85 6.06
N LYS A 48 5.69 10.02 6.42
CA LYS A 48 5.46 8.68 6.99
C LYS A 48 4.57 8.69 8.24
N ARG A 49 4.77 9.69 9.12
CA ARG A 49 4.01 9.80 10.38
C ARG A 49 2.54 10.06 10.12
N ALA A 50 2.23 11.11 9.36
CA ALA A 50 0.86 11.46 8.99
C ALA A 50 0.16 10.32 8.24
N LEU A 51 0.88 9.65 7.32
CA LEU A 51 0.33 8.48 6.64
C LEU A 51 0.01 7.34 7.61
N ARG A 52 0.88 7.05 8.58
CA ARG A 52 0.60 5.99 9.56
C ARG A 52 -0.61 6.32 10.44
N GLU A 53 -0.78 7.59 10.82
CA GLU A 53 -1.93 8.05 11.61
C GLU A 53 -3.24 7.94 10.84
N SER A 54 -3.23 8.09 9.51
CA SER A 54 -4.43 7.94 8.68
C SER A 54 -4.79 6.48 8.34
N LEU A 55 -3.84 5.55 8.43
CA LEU A 55 -4.06 4.15 8.04
C LEU A 55 -4.62 3.34 9.20
N LYS A 56 -5.92 3.01 9.11
CA LYS A 56 -6.59 2.14 10.07
C LYS A 56 -6.58 0.69 9.60
N VAL A 57 -6.19 -0.24 10.48
CA VAL A 57 -6.11 -1.68 10.18
C VAL A 57 -7.46 -2.25 9.75
N GLU A 58 -8.57 -1.71 10.24
CA GLU A 58 -9.93 -2.10 9.83
C GLU A 58 -10.21 -1.94 8.33
N HIS A 59 -9.47 -1.07 7.65
CA HIS A 59 -9.60 -0.82 6.21
C HIS A 59 -8.53 -1.55 5.37
N ALA A 60 -7.71 -2.39 5.99
CA ALA A 60 -6.70 -3.15 5.25
C ALA A 60 -7.36 -4.31 4.50
N GLY A 61 -7.11 -4.41 3.19
CA GLY A 61 -7.70 -5.40 2.28
C GLY A 61 -6.74 -5.79 1.18
#